data_AF-A0A0P4WA65-F1
#
_entry.id   AF-A0A0P4WA65-F1
#
_cell.length_a   1.000
_cell.length_b   1.000
_cell.length_c   1.000
_cell.angle_alpha   90.00
_cell.angle_beta   90.00
_cell.angle_gamma   90.00
#
_symmetry.space_group_name_H-M   'P 1'
#
loop_
_entity.id
_entity.type
_entity.pdbx_description
1 polymer ?
#
loop_
_entity_poly.entity_id
_entity_poly.type
_entity_poly.pdbx_seq_one_letter_code
_entity_poly.pdbx_strand_id
1 'polypeptide(L)'
;MSTGKRLAKRSILGTRVACCLEDGKYYAGVICAVKTMDDGGPTVYSVRVEGERRAREVRESDLVGSGFTSVGSVKLRVGQRAYITHNNREVCGTVLYHRPNIDEVLISVTNPETGVRQDVKKRIEDIRLLESRKSARLADQDTDFAKLADMSTDRKERKPSQTIDVPAPTSGFQG
;
A
#
# COMPACT_ATOMS: atom_id res chain seq x y z
N MET A 1 14.08 34.86 -7.54
CA MET A 1 12.93 34.04 -8.00
C MET A 1 13.41 32.63 -8.28
N SER A 2 13.31 31.72 -7.32
CA SER A 2 13.74 30.32 -7.48
C SER A 2 12.60 29.53 -8.12
N THR A 3 12.66 29.28 -9.43
CA THR A 3 11.82 28.25 -10.05
C THR A 3 12.41 26.88 -9.70
N GLY A 4 12.16 26.44 -8.47
CA GLY A 4 12.34 25.05 -8.07
C GLY A 4 11.34 24.18 -8.81
N LYS A 5 11.63 23.84 -10.07
CA LYS A 5 10.88 22.83 -10.82
C LYS A 5 10.94 21.53 -10.01
N ARG A 6 9.82 21.16 -9.41
CA ARG A 6 9.67 19.89 -8.70
C ARG A 6 9.91 18.74 -9.68
N LEU A 7 11.01 18.05 -9.43
CA LEU A 7 11.37 16.66 -9.74
C LEU A 7 10.42 15.86 -10.67
N ALA A 8 10.79 15.69 -11.95
CA ALA A 8 10.19 14.74 -12.89
C ALA A 8 10.60 13.28 -12.59
N LYS A 9 10.44 12.82 -11.34
CA LYS A 9 11.03 11.55 -10.86
C LYS A 9 10.02 10.62 -10.15
N ARG A 10 8.76 10.66 -10.56
CA ARG A 10 7.80 9.60 -10.22
C ARG A 10 7.13 9.12 -11.50
N SER A 11 7.80 8.20 -12.17
CA SER A 11 7.17 7.44 -13.25
C SER A 11 5.94 6.74 -12.68
N ILE A 12 4.79 6.85 -13.36
CA ILE A 12 3.58 6.10 -13.02
C ILE A 12 3.78 4.59 -13.26
N LEU A 13 4.78 4.22 -14.07
CA LEU A 13 5.21 2.85 -14.27
C LEU A 13 5.72 2.25 -12.95
N GLY A 14 5.33 1.02 -12.66
CA GLY A 14 5.61 0.36 -11.38
C GLY A 14 4.58 0.65 -10.28
N THR A 15 3.62 1.54 -10.52
CA THR A 15 2.55 1.82 -9.55
C THR A 15 1.60 0.61 -9.46
N ARG A 16 1.33 0.17 -8.23
CA ARG A 16 0.29 -0.85 -7.96
C ARG A 16 -1.07 -0.19 -7.97
N VAL A 17 -1.98 -0.77 -8.74
CA VAL A 17 -3.36 -0.32 -8.91
C VAL A 17 -4.29 -1.53 -8.89
N ALA A 18 -5.56 -1.30 -8.59
CA ALA A 18 -6.61 -2.27 -8.84
C ALA A 18 -7.34 -1.87 -10.13
N CYS A 19 -7.38 -2.75 -11.12
CA CYS A 19 -8.00 -2.49 -12.41
C CYS A 19 -9.32 -3.24 -12.55
N CYS A 20 -10.36 -2.53 -12.99
CA CYS A 20 -11.65 -3.13 -13.32
C CYS A 20 -11.54 -3.89 -14.64
N LEU A 21 -11.95 -5.15 -14.67
CA LEU A 21 -11.98 -5.97 -15.89
C LEU A 21 -13.42 -6.21 -16.36
N GLU A 22 -13.57 -6.99 -17.43
CA GLU A 22 -14.86 -7.25 -18.12
C GLU A 22 -15.95 -7.83 -17.22
N ASP A 23 -15.57 -8.57 -16.16
CA ASP A 23 -16.51 -9.13 -15.17
C ASP A 23 -17.02 -8.08 -14.15
N GLY A 24 -16.47 -6.87 -14.22
CA GLY A 24 -16.74 -5.75 -13.32
C GLY A 24 -16.12 -5.91 -11.93
N LYS A 25 -15.15 -6.82 -11.78
CA LYS A 25 -14.34 -6.95 -10.57
C LYS A 25 -13.00 -6.26 -10.78
N TYR A 26 -12.41 -5.88 -9.66
CA TYR A 26 -11.12 -5.22 -9.58
C TYR A 26 -10.02 -6.23 -9.25
N TYR A 27 -8.94 -6.16 -10.02
CA TYR A 27 -7.79 -7.05 -9.89
C TYR A 27 -6.53 -6.24 -9.64
N ALA A 28 -5.73 -6.68 -8.67
CA ALA A 28 -4.46 -6.06 -8.39
C ALA A 28 -3.50 -6.24 -9.57
N GLY A 29 -2.76 -5.19 -9.89
CA GLY A 29 -1.79 -5.20 -10.98
C GLY A 29 -0.80 -4.06 -10.87
N VAL A 30 0.14 -4.04 -11.83
CA VAL A 30 1.19 -3.03 -11.92
C VAL A 30 1.17 -2.34 -13.27
N ILE A 31 1.19 -1.01 -13.28
CA ILE A 31 1.29 -0.24 -14.52
C ILE A 31 2.66 -0.47 -15.16
N CYS A 32 2.68 -0.93 -16.41
CA CYS A 32 3.89 -1.27 -17.16
C CYS A 32 4.15 -0.34 -18.34
N ALA A 33 3.12 0.26 -18.92
CA ALA A 33 3.24 1.27 -19.96
C ALA A 33 2.08 2.28 -19.88
N VAL A 34 2.29 3.47 -20.45
CA VAL A 34 1.26 4.49 -20.64
C VAL A 34 1.21 4.80 -22.13
N LYS A 35 0.00 4.83 -22.68
CA LYS A 35 -0.27 5.26 -24.04
C LYS A 35 -1.20 6.46 -23.98
N THR A 36 -0.63 7.64 -24.20
CA THR A 36 -1.39 8.87 -24.37
C THR A 36 -1.65 9.03 -25.86
N MET A 37 -2.91 9.27 -26.24
CA MET A 37 -3.26 9.55 -27.63
C MET A 37 -3.07 11.06 -27.88
N ASP A 38 -2.46 11.42 -29.01
CA ASP A 38 -2.00 12.78 -29.28
C ASP A 38 -3.14 13.81 -29.48
N ASP A 39 -4.38 13.34 -29.73
CA ASP A 39 -5.56 14.18 -30.03
C ASP A 39 -6.50 14.41 -28.83
N GLY A 40 -5.99 14.43 -27.60
CA GLY A 40 -6.82 14.56 -26.38
C GLY A 40 -7.72 13.34 -26.12
N GLY A 41 -7.39 12.20 -26.76
CA GLY A 41 -8.05 10.93 -26.50
C GLY A 41 -7.79 10.42 -25.07
N PRO A 42 -8.57 9.44 -24.60
CA PRO A 42 -8.44 8.92 -23.24
C PRO A 42 -7.05 8.29 -23.04
N THR A 43 -6.45 8.56 -21.88
CA THR A 43 -5.20 7.91 -21.48
C THR A 43 -5.46 6.43 -21.23
N VAL A 44 -4.68 5.57 -21.90
CA VAL A 44 -4.73 4.11 -21.76
C VAL A 44 -3.47 3.63 -21.06
N TYR A 45 -3.64 2.76 -20.08
CA TYR A 45 -2.55 2.16 -19.32
C TYR A 45 -2.44 0.68 -19.66
N SER A 46 -1.21 0.20 -19.78
CA SER A 46 -0.94 -1.24 -19.85
C SER A 46 -0.66 -1.74 -18.44
N VAL A 47 -1.55 -2.57 -17.88
CA VAL A 47 -1.45 -3.12 -16.52
C VAL A 47 -1.18 -4.61 -16.57
N ARG A 48 -0.10 -5.04 -15.92
CA ARG A 48 0.16 -6.46 -15.68
C ARG A 48 -0.61 -6.89 -14.44
N VAL A 49 -1.72 -7.59 -14.66
CA VAL A 49 -2.58 -8.13 -13.60
C VAL A 49 -1.87 -9.28 -12.89
N GLU A 50 -1.99 -9.36 -11.58
CA GLU A 50 -1.43 -10.46 -10.78
C GLU A 50 -2.04 -11.80 -11.23
N GLY A 51 -1.18 -12.77 -11.56
CA GLY A 51 -1.59 -14.08 -12.06
C GLY A 51 -1.77 -14.17 -13.58
N GLU A 52 -1.75 -13.05 -14.31
CA GLU A 52 -1.79 -13.03 -15.77
C GLU A 52 -0.40 -12.81 -16.38
N ARG A 53 -0.07 -13.54 -17.45
CA ARG A 53 1.19 -13.37 -18.19
C ARG A 53 1.17 -12.13 -19.08
N ARG A 54 0.01 -11.77 -19.62
CA ARG A 54 -0.17 -10.65 -20.55
C ARG A 54 -0.66 -9.42 -19.80
N ALA A 55 -0.20 -8.25 -20.23
CA ALA A 55 -0.73 -6.99 -19.75
C ALA A 55 -2.08 -6.69 -20.43
N ARG A 56 -2.97 -6.04 -19.69
CA ARG A 56 -4.27 -5.56 -20.15
C ARG A 56 -4.20 -4.07 -20.44
N GLU A 57 -4.87 -3.64 -21.50
CA GLU A 57 -5.10 -2.21 -21.77
C GLU A 57 -6.35 -1.77 -21.01
N VAL A 58 -6.19 -0.78 -20.14
CA VAL A 58 -7.26 -0.28 -19.27
C VAL A 58 -7.26 1.25 -19.27
N ARG A 59 -8.45 1.85 -19.19
CA ARG A 59 -8.58 3.31 -19.14
C ARG A 59 -8.28 3.81 -17.73
N GLU A 60 -7.96 5.10 -17.63
CA GLU A 60 -7.81 5.77 -16.34
C GLU A 60 -9.03 5.58 -15.42
N SER A 61 -10.24 5.64 -15.98
CA SER A 61 -11.51 5.45 -15.27
C SER A 61 -11.65 4.06 -14.62
N ASP A 62 -10.93 3.07 -15.13
CA ASP A 62 -11.01 1.68 -14.67
C ASP A 62 -9.95 1.37 -13.61
N LEU A 63 -9.11 2.34 -13.27
CA LEU A 63 -8.05 2.20 -12.27
C LEU A 63 -8.47 2.77 -10.92
N VAL A 64 -8.16 2.02 -9.86
CA VAL A 64 -8.32 2.43 -8.48
C VAL A 64 -6.97 2.38 -7.77
N GLY A 65 -6.64 3.45 -7.04
CA GLY A 65 -5.39 3.54 -6.28
C GLY A 65 -4.83 4.95 -6.22
N SER A 66 -3.58 5.06 -5.74
CA SER A 66 -2.88 6.34 -5.62
C SER A 66 -2.73 7.01 -6.98
N GLY A 67 -3.33 8.19 -7.16
CA GLY A 67 -3.32 8.92 -8.43
C GLY A 67 -4.43 8.52 -9.41
N PHE A 68 -5.38 7.68 -8.98
CA PHE A 68 -6.53 7.24 -9.76
C PHE A 68 -7.82 7.34 -8.92
N THR A 69 -8.91 6.77 -9.42
CA THR A 69 -10.21 6.71 -8.75
C THR A 69 -10.08 6.14 -7.33
N SER A 70 -10.82 6.71 -6.38
CA SER A 70 -10.86 6.20 -5.01
C SER A 70 -11.76 4.97 -4.91
N VAL A 71 -11.49 4.08 -3.95
CA VAL A 71 -12.37 2.93 -3.69
C VAL A 71 -13.77 3.36 -3.24
N GLY A 72 -13.89 4.51 -2.59
CA GLY A 72 -15.18 5.07 -2.15
C GLY A 72 -16.11 5.44 -3.31
N SER A 73 -15.56 5.69 -4.50
CA SER A 73 -16.31 6.05 -5.70
C SER A 73 -16.68 4.86 -6.59
N VAL A 74 -16.38 3.62 -6.18
CA VAL A 74 -16.66 2.43 -7.01
C VAL A 74 -17.72 1.52 -6.40
N LYS A 75 -18.43 0.79 -7.26
CA LYS A 75 -19.38 -0.24 -6.85
C LYS A 75 -18.73 -1.62 -6.90
N LEU A 76 -18.42 -2.16 -5.73
CA LEU A 76 -17.93 -3.53 -5.59
C LEU A 76 -18.98 -4.58 -6.00
N ARG A 77 -18.55 -5.62 -6.70
CA ARG A 77 -19.37 -6.78 -7.08
C ARG A 77 -19.26 -7.92 -6.08
N VAL A 78 -20.29 -8.76 -6.04
CA VAL A 78 -20.26 -10.02 -5.28
C VAL A 78 -19.12 -10.89 -5.79
N GLY A 79 -18.38 -11.49 -4.86
CA GLY A 79 -17.19 -12.26 -5.20
C GLY A 79 -15.92 -11.41 -5.43
N GLN A 80 -15.95 -10.10 -5.18
CA GLN A 80 -14.77 -9.25 -5.21
C GLN A 80 -13.82 -9.60 -4.07
N ARG A 81 -12.55 -9.87 -4.38
CA ARG A 81 -11.51 -10.00 -3.36
C ARG A 81 -11.15 -8.62 -2.81
N ALA A 82 -11.17 -8.47 -1.50
CA ALA A 82 -10.83 -7.21 -0.85
C ALA A 82 -10.12 -7.46 0.50
N TYR A 83 -9.52 -6.40 1.02
CA TYR A 83 -8.78 -6.41 2.27
C TYR A 83 -9.42 -5.44 3.24
N ILE A 84 -9.51 -5.83 4.52
CA ILE A 84 -10.02 -4.99 5.59
C ILE A 84 -9.10 -5.13 6.81
N THR A 85 -9.16 -4.14 7.70
CA THR A 85 -8.62 -4.30 9.06
C THR A 85 -9.72 -4.86 9.97
N HIS A 86 -9.47 -6.04 10.53
CA HIS A 86 -10.34 -6.73 11.48
C HIS A 86 -9.52 -7.33 12.62
N ASN A 87 -9.92 -7.10 13.87
CA ASN A 87 -9.16 -7.52 15.07
C ASN A 87 -7.68 -7.06 15.04
N ASN A 88 -7.45 -5.79 14.66
CA ASN A 88 -6.12 -5.19 14.53
C ASN A 88 -5.19 -5.89 13.52
N ARG A 89 -5.71 -6.76 12.66
CA ARG A 89 -4.97 -7.42 11.58
C ARG A 89 -5.60 -7.09 10.23
N GLU A 90 -4.76 -7.00 9.21
CA GLU A 90 -5.26 -7.00 7.84
C GLU A 90 -5.66 -8.43 7.48
N VAL A 91 -6.88 -8.59 6.98
CA VAL A 91 -7.41 -9.87 6.52
C VAL A 91 -7.95 -9.72 5.11
N CYS A 92 -7.76 -10.76 4.30
CA CYS A 92 -8.40 -10.84 2.99
C CYS A 92 -9.79 -11.47 3.12
N GLY A 93 -10.69 -11.06 2.24
CA GLY A 93 -12.04 -11.58 2.20
C GLY A 93 -12.69 -11.41 0.86
N THR A 94 -13.94 -11.86 0.80
CA THR A 94 -14.77 -11.84 -0.39
C THR A 94 -16.01 -11.03 -0.13
N VAL A 95 -16.27 -10.02 -0.95
CA VAL A 95 -17.48 -9.20 -0.87
C VAL A 95 -18.70 -10.07 -1.15
N LEU A 96 -19.63 -10.10 -0.21
CA LEU A 96 -20.92 -10.76 -0.36
C LEU A 96 -21.96 -9.81 -0.94
N TYR A 97 -21.94 -8.55 -0.51
CA TYR A 97 -22.90 -7.55 -0.95
C TYR A 97 -22.38 -6.12 -0.70
N HIS A 98 -22.80 -5.16 -1.53
CA HIS A 98 -22.46 -3.75 -1.38
C HIS A 98 -23.69 -2.87 -1.60
N ARG A 99 -23.96 -1.97 -0.64
CA ARG A 99 -25.03 -0.97 -0.66
C ARG A 99 -24.45 0.46 -0.77
N PRO A 100 -24.27 0.99 -1.98
CA PRO A 100 -23.65 2.31 -2.19
C PRO A 100 -24.45 3.48 -1.62
N ASN A 101 -25.76 3.33 -1.41
CA ASN A 101 -26.62 4.38 -0.88
C ASN A 101 -26.41 4.68 0.62
N ILE A 102 -25.76 3.76 1.34
CA ILE A 102 -25.44 3.89 2.77
C ILE A 102 -23.98 3.53 3.06
N ASP A 103 -23.15 3.47 2.02
CA ASP A 103 -21.72 3.15 2.09
C ASP A 103 -21.38 1.83 2.82
N GLU A 104 -22.27 0.84 2.81
CA GLU A 104 -22.08 -0.41 3.55
C GLU A 104 -21.69 -1.59 2.64
N VAL A 105 -20.62 -2.28 3.01
CA VAL A 105 -20.12 -3.50 2.36
C VAL A 105 -20.18 -4.66 3.35
N LEU A 106 -20.83 -5.75 2.95
CA LEU A 106 -20.78 -7.03 3.66
C LEU A 106 -19.66 -7.87 3.04
N ILE A 107 -18.70 -8.28 3.86
CA ILE A 107 -17.54 -9.07 3.44
C ILE A 107 -17.40 -10.31 4.31
N SER A 108 -17.18 -11.46 3.67
CA SER A 108 -16.85 -12.70 4.36
C SER A 108 -15.33 -12.83 4.47
N VAL A 109 -14.84 -12.93 5.70
CA VAL A 109 -13.41 -13.05 6.01
C VAL A 109 -13.15 -14.33 6.79
N THR A 110 -11.99 -14.94 6.60
CA THR A 110 -11.53 -16.02 7.47
C THR A 110 -10.73 -15.41 8.60
N ASN A 111 -11.13 -15.64 9.84
CA ASN A 111 -10.37 -15.18 10.99
C ASN A 111 -9.01 -15.92 11.02
N PRO A 112 -7.87 -15.20 11.03
CA PRO A 112 -6.55 -15.83 10.97
C PRO A 112 -6.19 -16.61 12.25
N GLU A 113 -6.85 -16.33 13.38
CA GLU A 113 -6.58 -16.99 14.66
C GLU A 113 -7.40 -18.27 14.84
N THR A 114 -8.68 -18.24 14.44
CA THR A 114 -9.61 -19.37 14.63
C THR A 114 -9.81 -20.21 13.36
N GLY A 115 -9.46 -19.69 12.19
CA GLY A 115 -9.75 -20.31 10.89
C GLY A 115 -11.23 -20.31 10.49
N VAL A 116 -12.11 -19.74 11.32
CA VAL A 116 -13.56 -19.71 11.08
C VAL A 116 -13.91 -18.55 10.15
N ARG A 117 -14.84 -18.78 9.22
CA ARG A 117 -15.40 -17.73 8.38
C ARG A 117 -16.41 -16.90 9.16
N GLN A 118 -16.29 -15.58 9.02
CA GLN A 118 -17.18 -14.62 9.64
C GLN A 118 -17.56 -13.55 8.62
N ASP A 119 -18.83 -13.15 8.65
CA ASP A 119 -19.33 -12.04 7.86
C ASP A 119 -19.26 -10.76 8.67
N VAL A 120 -18.62 -9.75 8.11
CA VAL A 120 -18.35 -8.46 8.76
C VAL A 120 -18.92 -7.35 7.89
N LYS A 121 -19.59 -6.39 8.52
CA LYS A 121 -20.04 -5.16 7.86
C LYS A 121 -18.97 -4.09 8.01
N LYS A 122 -18.63 -3.43 6.91
CA LYS A 122 -17.65 -2.35 6.84
C LYS A 122 -18.17 -1.21 5.99
N ARG A 123 -17.63 -0.02 6.21
CA ARG A 123 -17.86 1.09 5.28
C ARG A 123 -17.02 0.91 4.03
N ILE A 124 -17.46 1.44 2.89
CA ILE A 124 -16.66 1.36 1.64
C ILE A 124 -15.26 1.99 1.80
N GLU A 125 -15.14 3.05 2.61
CA GLU A 125 -13.87 3.70 2.95
C GLU A 125 -12.89 2.80 3.73
N ASP A 126 -13.39 1.79 4.44
CA ASP A 126 -12.58 0.81 5.17
C ASP A 126 -12.15 -0.38 4.29
N ILE A 127 -12.69 -0.48 3.07
CA ILE A 127 -12.36 -1.55 2.13
C ILE A 127 -11.14 -1.16 1.30
N ARG A 128 -10.18 -2.08 1.16
CA ARG A 128 -9.05 -1.92 0.24
C ARG A 128 -9.10 -2.98 -0.86
N LEU A 129 -8.86 -2.58 -2.11
CA LEU A 129 -8.72 -3.51 -3.24
C LEU A 129 -7.29 -4.05 -3.39
N LEU A 130 -6.33 -3.42 -2.71
CA LEU A 130 -4.93 -3.81 -2.68
C LEU A 130 -4.54 -4.13 -1.25
N GLU A 131 -3.74 -5.17 -1.07
CA GLU A 131 -3.11 -5.47 0.22
C GLU A 131 -2.27 -4.27 0.66
N SER A 132 -2.38 -3.91 1.94
CA SER A 132 -1.56 -2.86 2.50
C SER A 132 -0.10 -3.29 2.44
N ARG A 133 0.77 -2.42 1.90
CA ARG A 133 2.21 -2.65 2.02
C ARG A 133 2.55 -2.51 3.51
N LYS A 134 3.18 -3.51 4.13
CA LYS A 134 3.90 -3.28 5.39
C LYS A 134 4.81 -2.08 5.14
N SER A 135 4.70 -1.04 5.97
CA SER A 135 5.57 0.13 5.79
C SER A 135 7.02 -0.35 5.81
N ALA A 136 7.90 0.21 4.98
CA ALA A 136 9.31 -0.21 4.93
C ALA A 136 10.00 -0.11 6.31
N ARG A 137 9.50 0.75 7.21
CA ARG A 137 9.97 0.88 8.59
C ARG A 137 9.62 -0.32 9.48
N LEU A 138 8.57 -1.06 9.13
CA LEU A 138 8.13 -2.28 9.83
C LEU A 138 8.80 -3.54 9.28
N ALA A 139 9.54 -3.46 8.16
CA ALA A 139 10.22 -4.62 7.58
C ALA A 139 11.46 -5.04 8.38
N ASP A 140 12.09 -4.12 9.11
CA ASP A 140 13.24 -4.40 9.98
C ASP A 140 12.83 -4.84 11.41
N GLN A 141 11.54 -5.08 11.66
CA GLN A 141 11.00 -5.42 12.99
C GLN A 141 10.51 -6.86 13.15
N ASP A 142 11.01 -7.81 12.36
CA ASP A 142 11.08 -9.23 12.80
C ASP A 142 12.23 -9.43 13.81
N THR A 143 12.53 -8.40 14.61
CA THR A 143 13.40 -8.48 15.77
C THR A 143 12.54 -8.96 16.94
N ASP A 144 12.72 -10.20 17.32
CA ASP A 144 12.02 -10.83 18.45
C ASP A 144 12.54 -10.24 19.78
N PHE A 145 11.96 -9.11 20.21
CA PHE A 145 12.36 -8.39 21.44
C PHE A 145 12.23 -9.24 22.71
N ALA A 146 11.39 -10.28 22.70
CA ALA A 146 11.27 -11.21 23.82
C ALA A 146 12.58 -11.99 24.04
N LYS A 147 13.29 -12.38 22.97
CA LYS A 147 14.59 -13.07 23.06
C LYS A 147 15.74 -12.16 23.49
N LEU A 148 15.63 -10.84 23.27
CA LEU A 148 16.65 -9.86 23.64
C LEU A 148 16.57 -9.45 25.12
N ALA A 149 15.41 -9.59 25.75
CA ALA A 149 15.23 -9.26 27.16
C ALA A 149 15.98 -10.25 28.08
N ASP A 150 15.99 -11.55 27.74
CA ASP A 150 16.60 -12.60 28.57
C ASP A 150 18.14 -12.61 28.57
N MET A 151 18.79 -11.84 27.70
CA MET A 151 20.26 -11.75 27.63
C MET A 151 20.86 -10.63 28.49
N SER A 152 20.04 -9.96 29.30
CA SER A 152 20.43 -8.73 30.02
C SER A 152 20.56 -8.86 31.54
N THR A 153 20.66 -10.08 32.09
CA THR A 153 20.92 -10.27 33.54
C THR A 153 22.41 -10.37 33.91
N ASP A 154 23.35 -10.37 32.96
CA ASP A 154 24.77 -10.59 33.28
C ASP A 154 25.73 -9.68 32.48
N ARG A 155 25.66 -8.36 32.69
CA ARG A 155 26.78 -7.46 32.33
C ARG A 155 27.02 -6.38 33.39
N LYS A 156 27.92 -6.73 34.31
CA LYS A 156 28.86 -5.89 35.08
C LYS A 156 28.86 -4.41 34.65
N GLU A 157 28.46 -3.56 35.59
CA GLU A 157 28.45 -2.08 35.53
C GLU A 157 29.65 -1.51 34.76
N ARG A 158 29.39 -0.86 33.63
CA ARG A 158 30.36 0.03 32.99
C ARG A 158 30.10 1.45 33.47
N LYS A 159 31.06 2.01 34.21
CA LYS A 159 31.04 3.41 34.67
C LYS A 159 31.04 4.37 33.46
N PRO A 160 30.26 5.46 33.48
CA PRO A 160 30.24 6.46 32.41
C PRO A 160 31.50 7.34 32.47
N SER A 161 32.24 7.47 31.37
CA SER A 161 33.35 8.43 31.24
C SER A 161 32.82 9.82 30.86
N GLN A 162 33.12 10.85 31.65
CA GLN A 162 32.71 12.24 31.41
C GLN A 162 33.75 13.06 30.63
N THR A 163 34.14 12.66 29.43
CA THR A 163 34.95 13.56 28.56
C THR A 163 34.66 13.25 27.09
N ILE A 164 34.15 14.25 26.36
CA ILE A 164 34.04 14.25 24.90
C ILE A 164 35.18 15.14 24.41
N ASP A 165 36.12 14.56 23.69
CA ASP A 165 37.20 15.30 23.04
C ASP A 165 36.69 15.82 21.69
N VAL A 166 36.64 17.14 21.53
CA VAL A 166 36.13 17.81 20.33
C VAL A 166 37.33 18.42 19.59
N PRO A 167 37.62 18.03 18.33
CA PRO A 167 38.73 18.59 17.58
C PRO A 167 38.54 20.09 17.32
N ALA A 168 39.59 20.88 17.53
CA ALA A 168 39.57 22.32 17.30
C ALA A 168 39.43 22.66 15.80
N PRO A 169 38.67 23.71 15.44
CA PRO A 169 38.48 24.11 14.05
C PRO A 169 39.78 24.62 13.44
N THR A 170 40.15 24.06 12.29
CA THR A 170 41.33 24.44 11.51
C THR A 170 41.18 25.86 10.98
N SER A 171 41.98 26.79 11.50
CA SER A 171 42.14 28.13 10.94
C SER A 171 42.94 28.05 9.64
N GLY A 172 42.34 28.44 8.52
CA GLY A 172 43.09 28.62 7.28
C GLY A 172 42.23 29.19 6.17
N PHE A 173 42.22 30.51 6.02
CA PHE A 173 42.15 31.21 4.73
C PHE A 173 42.41 32.71 4.97
N GLN A 174 43.59 33.19 4.57
CA GLN A 174 43.82 34.61 4.33
C GLN A 174 44.94 34.77 3.29
N GLY A 175 44.63 35.53 2.23
CA GLY A 175 45.59 36.19 1.35
C GLY A 175 46.18 35.34 0.24
#